data_AF-A0A2G6R6M3-F1
#
_entry.id   AF-A0A2G6R6M3-F1
#
_cell.length_a   1.000
_cell.length_b   1.000
_cell.length_c   1.000
_cell.angle_alpha   90.00
_cell.angle_beta   90.00
_cell.angle_gamma   90.00
#
_symmetry.space_group_name_H-M   'P 1'
#
loop_
_entity.id
_entity.type
_entity.pdbx_description
1 polymer ?
#
loop_
_entity_poly.entity_id
_entity_poly.type
_entity_poly.pdbx_seq_one_letter_code
_entity_poly.pdbx_strand_id
1 'polypeptide(L)'
;MTTTELGIARTKQHRRYRLGVMGGTFDPIHHGHLVAASEVAAEFSLDEVVFVPTGIPWQKRDRQVSHAEDRYLMTVIATASNPRFSVSRVDIDRPGDTYTVDTLKDLRAERGPDTDLFFITGADAVRQILTWHGAE
;
A
#
# COMPACT_ATOMS: atom_id res chain seq x y z
N MET A 1 30.06 39.17 29.13
CA MET A 1 30.80 37.90 29.23
C MET A 1 30.19 37.14 30.40
N THR A 2 29.53 36.00 30.30
CA THR A 2 29.24 35.05 29.22
C THR A 2 28.05 34.25 29.74
N THR A 3 26.91 34.27 29.06
CA THR A 3 25.77 33.39 29.39
C THR A 3 25.94 32.11 28.57
N THR A 4 26.07 30.99 29.26
CA THR A 4 26.15 29.65 28.66
C THR A 4 24.72 29.18 28.37
N GLU A 5 24.30 29.19 27.11
CA GLU A 5 23.07 28.51 26.67
C GLU A 5 23.36 27.03 26.40
N LEU A 6 22.95 26.17 27.35
CA LEU A 6 22.87 24.73 27.17
C LEU A 6 21.62 24.37 26.35
N GLY A 7 21.81 23.46 25.39
CA GLY A 7 20.83 22.45 25.04
C GLY A 7 19.66 22.92 24.18
N ILE A 8 19.92 23.11 22.88
CA ILE A 8 18.85 23.06 21.88
C ILE A 8 18.28 21.64 21.91
N ALA A 9 17.13 21.48 22.58
CA ALA A 9 16.26 20.36 22.33
C ALA A 9 15.97 20.35 20.83
N ARG A 10 16.51 19.35 20.10
CA ARG A 10 16.04 19.07 18.75
C ARG A 10 14.56 18.74 18.89
N THR A 11 13.71 19.69 18.54
CA THR A 11 12.30 19.41 18.29
C THR A 11 12.26 18.23 17.33
N LYS A 12 11.76 17.08 17.78
CA LYS A 12 11.41 16.00 16.86
C LYS A 12 10.40 16.62 15.92
N GLN A 13 10.82 17.03 14.73
CA GLN A 13 9.87 17.32 13.67
C GLN A 13 9.03 16.06 13.51
N HIS A 14 7.72 16.17 13.76
CA HIS A 14 6.79 15.10 13.50
C HIS A 14 6.79 14.87 11.98
N ARG A 15 7.63 13.93 11.53
CA ARG A 15 7.62 13.48 10.14
C ARG A 15 6.27 12.82 9.90
N ARG A 16 5.59 13.20 8.81
CA ARG A 16 4.36 12.54 8.35
C ARG A 16 4.59 11.04 8.22
N TYR A 17 3.57 10.26 8.55
CA TYR A 17 3.62 8.79 8.48
C TYR A 17 3.76 8.37 7.02
N ARG A 18 4.69 7.48 6.68
CA ARG A 18 4.96 7.08 5.28
C ARG A 18 4.41 5.68 5.05
N LEU A 19 3.31 5.60 4.32
CA LEU A 19 2.60 4.36 4.03
C LEU A 19 2.81 3.94 2.58
N GLY A 20 3.44 2.79 2.38
CA GLY A 20 3.47 2.10 1.09
C GLY A 20 2.15 1.41 0.82
N VAL A 21 1.58 1.60 -0.38
CA VAL A 21 0.34 0.97 -0.82
C VAL A 21 0.67 0.02 -1.97
N MET A 22 0.62 -1.28 -1.70
CA MET A 22 0.88 -2.33 -2.69
C MET A 22 -0.42 -3.01 -3.09
N GLY A 23 -1.00 -2.55 -4.20
CA GLY A 23 -2.19 -3.16 -4.79
C GLY A 23 -1.83 -4.38 -5.64
N GLY A 24 -2.68 -5.41 -5.64
CA GLY A 24 -2.48 -6.59 -6.48
C GLY A 24 -3.62 -7.58 -6.44
N THR A 25 -3.73 -8.46 -7.45
CA THR A 25 -4.69 -9.56 -7.39
C THR A 25 -4.30 -10.58 -6.31
N PHE A 26 -3.00 -10.81 -6.13
CA PHE A 26 -2.43 -11.78 -5.18
C PHE A 26 -3.07 -13.18 -5.29
N ASP A 27 -2.95 -13.79 -6.47
CA ASP A 27 -3.59 -15.07 -6.81
C ASP A 27 -2.56 -16.16 -7.18
N PRO A 28 -1.78 -16.70 -6.20
CA PRO A 28 -1.67 -16.28 -4.81
C PRO A 28 -0.57 -15.22 -4.59
N ILE A 29 -0.51 -14.66 -3.37
CA ILE A 29 0.68 -13.92 -2.91
C ILE A 29 1.92 -14.84 -2.90
N HIS A 30 3.12 -14.28 -3.11
CA HIS A 30 4.37 -15.04 -3.19
C HIS A 30 5.57 -14.17 -2.79
N HIS A 31 6.75 -14.77 -2.63
CA HIS A 31 7.96 -14.07 -2.17
C HIS A 31 8.33 -12.85 -3.01
N GLY A 32 8.14 -12.88 -4.33
CA GLY A 32 8.37 -11.70 -5.17
C GLY A 32 7.63 -10.45 -4.69
N HIS A 33 6.37 -10.57 -4.23
CA HIS A 33 5.62 -9.44 -3.68
C HIS A 33 6.22 -8.98 -2.34
N LEU A 34 6.54 -9.91 -1.45
CA LEU A 34 7.04 -9.63 -0.10
C LEU A 34 8.43 -8.98 -0.12
N VAL A 35 9.29 -9.45 -1.03
CA VAL A 35 10.63 -8.89 -1.24
C VAL A 35 10.49 -7.48 -1.81
N ALA A 36 9.70 -7.28 -2.87
CA ALA A 36 9.50 -5.95 -3.44
C ALA A 36 8.96 -4.94 -2.40
N ALA A 37 7.96 -5.32 -1.61
CA ALA A 37 7.45 -4.49 -0.52
C ALA A 37 8.53 -4.17 0.53
N SER A 38 9.36 -5.16 0.90
CA SER A 38 10.42 -4.99 1.89
C SER A 38 11.52 -4.05 1.39
N GLU A 39 11.96 -4.23 0.15
CA GLU A 39 12.98 -3.39 -0.49
C GLU A 39 12.50 -1.94 -0.61
N VAL A 40 11.27 -1.73 -1.09
CA VAL A 40 10.69 -0.38 -1.19
C VAL A 40 10.53 0.24 0.20
N ALA A 41 10.10 -0.53 1.21
CA ALA A 41 10.01 -0.04 2.58
C ALA A 41 11.37 0.41 3.12
N ALA A 42 12.44 -0.32 2.83
CA ALA A 42 13.79 0.04 3.23
C ALA A 42 14.29 1.29 2.48
N GLU A 43 14.25 1.27 1.15
CA GLU A 43 14.77 2.33 0.28
C GLU A 43 14.09 3.69 0.55
N PHE A 44 12.77 3.68 0.70
CA PHE A 44 11.99 4.91 0.90
C PHE A 44 11.73 5.23 2.38
N SER A 45 12.34 4.47 3.31
CA SER A 45 12.16 4.63 4.75
C SER A 45 10.67 4.69 5.15
N LEU A 46 9.90 3.72 4.65
CA LEU A 46 8.46 3.63 4.93
C LEU A 46 8.24 3.10 6.34
N ASP A 47 7.21 3.63 7.00
CA ASP A 47 6.79 3.20 8.33
C ASP A 47 5.98 1.89 8.24
N GLU A 48 5.20 1.72 7.17
CA GLU A 48 4.34 0.56 6.91
C GLU A 48 4.21 0.33 5.40
N VAL A 49 3.99 -0.94 5.01
CA VAL A 49 3.44 -1.29 3.69
C VAL A 49 2.13 -2.02 3.88
N VAL A 50 1.05 -1.43 3.39
CA VAL A 50 -0.27 -2.04 3.32
C VAL A 50 -0.44 -2.75 1.97
N PHE A 51 -0.72 -4.05 2.04
CA PHE A 51 -1.13 -4.85 0.89
C PHE A 51 -2.63 -4.69 0.68
N VAL A 52 -3.04 -4.41 -0.55
CA VAL A 52 -4.45 -4.23 -0.91
C VAL A 52 -4.82 -5.26 -1.97
N PRO A 53 -5.39 -6.42 -1.58
CA PRO A 53 -5.92 -7.37 -2.53
C PRO A 53 -7.11 -6.75 -3.26
N THR A 54 -7.08 -6.76 -4.59
CA THR A 54 -8.20 -6.25 -5.41
C THR A 54 -9.47 -7.05 -5.11
N GLY A 55 -10.66 -6.43 -5.14
CA GLY A 55 -11.94 -7.15 -5.03
C GLY A 55 -12.26 -7.96 -6.29
N ILE A 56 -12.99 -7.35 -7.22
CA ILE A 56 -13.26 -7.89 -8.56
C ILE A 56 -12.30 -7.20 -9.55
N PRO A 57 -11.26 -7.89 -10.07
CA PRO A 57 -10.35 -7.28 -11.04
C PRO A 57 -11.07 -7.10 -12.38
N TRP A 58 -11.46 -5.87 -12.71
CA TRP A 58 -12.20 -5.55 -13.94
C TRP A 58 -11.47 -5.97 -15.22
N GLN A 59 -10.14 -6.02 -15.19
CA GLN A 59 -9.27 -6.42 -16.31
C GLN A 59 -9.15 -7.94 -16.54
N LYS A 60 -9.76 -8.79 -15.70
CA LYS A 60 -9.58 -10.26 -15.76
C LYS A 60 -10.89 -11.04 -15.86
N ARG A 61 -11.96 -10.45 -16.40
CA ARG A 61 -13.27 -11.12 -16.54
C ARG A 61 -13.20 -12.45 -17.33
N ASP A 62 -12.17 -12.61 -18.18
CA ASP A 62 -11.96 -13.81 -19.00
C ASP A 62 -11.08 -14.89 -18.34
N ARG A 63 -10.58 -14.65 -17.11
CA ARG A 63 -9.76 -15.61 -16.35
C ARG A 63 -10.47 -16.01 -15.06
N GLN A 64 -10.41 -17.29 -14.72
CA GLN A 64 -10.75 -17.73 -13.36
C GLN A 64 -9.71 -17.15 -12.40
N VAL A 65 -10.18 -16.27 -11.52
CA VAL A 65 -9.43 -15.76 -10.38
C VAL A 65 -10.01 -16.43 -9.13
N SER A 66 -9.17 -16.86 -8.19
CA SER A 66 -9.63 -17.46 -6.92
C SER A 66 -10.56 -16.50 -6.15
N HIS A 67 -11.33 -16.94 -5.14
CA HIS A 67 -12.23 -16.04 -4.42
C HIS A 67 -11.46 -14.91 -3.71
N ALA A 68 -12.06 -13.72 -3.62
CA ALA A 68 -11.43 -12.55 -3.00
C ALA A 68 -11.02 -12.81 -1.54
N GLU A 69 -11.86 -13.53 -0.78
CA GLU A 69 -11.54 -13.93 0.59
C GLU A 69 -10.33 -14.86 0.67
N ASP A 70 -10.21 -15.85 -0.22
CA ASP A 70 -9.07 -16.76 -0.21
C ASP A 70 -7.76 -15.99 -0.42
N ARG A 71 -7.77 -15.05 -1.38
CA ARG A 71 -6.61 -14.19 -1.67
C ARG A 71 -6.28 -13.26 -0.51
N TYR A 72 -7.30 -12.70 0.15
CA TYR A 72 -7.12 -11.91 1.36
C TYR A 72 -6.47 -12.71 2.48
N LEU A 73 -7.03 -13.87 2.81
CA LEU A 73 -6.53 -14.73 3.90
C LEU A 73 -5.10 -15.20 3.62
N MET A 74 -4.79 -15.60 2.39
CA MET A 74 -3.42 -15.93 2.00
C MET A 74 -2.47 -14.72 2.16
N THR A 75 -2.93 -13.52 1.81
CA THR A 75 -2.16 -12.28 1.98
C THR A 75 -1.90 -11.96 3.46
N VAL A 76 -2.91 -12.12 4.32
CA VAL A 76 -2.76 -11.97 5.78
C VAL A 76 -1.73 -12.95 6.33
N ILE A 77 -1.83 -14.24 5.98
CA ILE A 77 -0.90 -15.27 6.45
C ILE A 77 0.54 -14.96 5.97
N ALA A 78 0.71 -14.61 4.71
CA ALA A 78 2.03 -14.34 4.12
C ALA A 78 2.72 -13.10 4.72
N THR A 79 1.94 -12.12 5.19
CA THR A 79 2.47 -10.85 5.73
C THR A 79 2.64 -10.86 7.26
N ALA A 80 2.00 -11.80 7.97
CA ALA A 80 1.94 -11.84 9.43
C ALA A 80 3.30 -11.85 10.17
N SER A 81 4.36 -12.32 9.52
CA SER A 81 5.70 -12.38 10.13
C SER A 81 6.48 -11.06 10.09
N ASN A 82 6.03 -10.07 9.31
CA ASN A 82 6.70 -8.78 9.20
C ASN A 82 5.85 -7.69 9.86
N PRO A 83 6.31 -7.08 10.98
CA PRO A 83 5.54 -6.09 11.72
C PRO A 83 5.32 -4.78 10.96
N ARG A 84 6.05 -4.54 9.86
CA ARG A 84 5.82 -3.39 8.97
C ARG A 84 4.77 -3.65 7.91
N PHE A 85 4.26 -4.88 7.80
CA PHE A 85 3.26 -5.25 6.81
C PHE A 85 1.87 -5.32 7.41
N SER A 86 0.90 -4.83 6.67
CA SER A 86 -0.52 -4.94 6.97
C SER A 86 -1.30 -5.30 5.72
N VAL A 87 -2.58 -5.67 5.89
CA VAL A 87 -3.47 -5.98 4.77
C VAL A 87 -4.75 -5.19 4.93
N SER A 88 -5.12 -4.41 3.90
CA SER A 88 -6.40 -3.70 3.87
C SER A 88 -7.43 -4.45 3.04
N ARG A 89 -8.68 -4.39 3.49
CA ARG A 89 -9.86 -4.95 2.81
C ARG A 89 -10.61 -3.93 1.96
N VAL A 90 -10.11 -2.69 1.90
CA VAL A 90 -10.82 -1.54 1.31
C VAL A 90 -11.35 -1.81 -0.10
N ASP A 91 -10.63 -2.60 -0.90
CA ASP A 91 -11.04 -2.94 -2.27
C ASP A 91 -11.90 -4.20 -2.36
N ILE A 92 -11.84 -5.10 -1.37
CA ILE A 92 -12.69 -6.31 -1.30
C ILE A 92 -14.10 -5.94 -0.88
N ASP A 93 -14.20 -5.06 0.11
CA ASP A 93 -15.47 -4.67 0.70
C ASP A 93 -16.18 -3.60 -0.17
N ARG A 94 -15.51 -3.03 -1.18
CA ARG A 94 -16.09 -2.09 -2.15
C ARG A 94 -16.88 -2.84 -3.23
N PRO A 95 -18.17 -2.51 -3.46
CA PRO A 95 -18.94 -3.10 -4.55
C PRO A 95 -18.46 -2.60 -5.91
N GLY A 96 -18.47 -3.48 -6.91
CA GLY A 96 -18.15 -3.13 -8.31
C GLY A 96 -16.68 -3.26 -8.67
N ASP A 97 -16.30 -2.63 -9.78
CA ASP A 97 -14.94 -2.65 -10.31
C ASP A 97 -14.00 -1.81 -9.42
N THR A 98 -12.81 -2.33 -9.14
CA THR A 98 -11.81 -1.64 -8.30
C THR A 98 -10.86 -0.79 -9.14
N TYR A 99 -10.71 0.50 -8.78
CA TYR A 99 -9.75 1.43 -9.37
C TYR A 99 -8.76 1.97 -8.33
N THR A 100 -7.48 2.10 -8.71
CA THR A 100 -6.42 2.56 -7.82
C THR A 100 -6.67 3.95 -7.23
N VAL A 101 -7.28 4.86 -7.98
CA VAL A 101 -7.62 6.21 -7.48
C VAL A 101 -8.57 6.15 -6.29
N ASP A 102 -9.53 5.24 -6.32
CA ASP A 102 -10.51 5.07 -5.24
C ASP A 102 -9.87 4.38 -4.04
N THR A 103 -9.01 3.38 -4.28
CA THR A 103 -8.18 2.75 -3.24
C THR A 103 -7.37 3.79 -2.45
N LEU A 104 -6.71 4.72 -3.15
CA LEU A 104 -5.89 5.74 -2.52
C LEU A 104 -6.73 6.77 -1.75
N LYS A 105 -7.92 7.12 -2.24
CA LYS A 105 -8.86 8.01 -1.53
C LYS A 105 -9.38 7.37 -0.24
N ASP A 106 -9.76 6.11 -0.29
CA ASP A 106 -10.30 5.42 0.87
C ASP A 106 -9.21 5.22 1.94
N LEU A 107 -8.00 4.81 1.54
CA LEU A 107 -6.85 4.73 2.46
C LEU A 107 -6.48 6.10 3.04
N ARG A 108 -6.57 7.18 2.25
CA ARG A 108 -6.38 8.55 2.73
C ARG A 108 -7.42 8.92 3.79
N ALA A 109 -8.67 8.52 3.61
CA ALA A 109 -9.73 8.75 4.59
C ALA A 109 -9.51 7.94 5.87
N GLU A 110 -9.10 6.68 5.77
CA GLU A 110 -8.81 5.79 6.91
C GLU A 110 -7.58 6.24 7.71
N ARG A 111 -6.50 6.66 7.03
CA ARG A 111 -5.19 6.94 7.64
C ARG A 111 -4.97 8.42 7.95
N GLY A 112 -5.89 9.27 7.54
CA GLY A 112 -5.88 10.70 7.81
C GLY A 112 -4.95 11.54 6.92
N PRO A 113 -5.02 12.87 7.06
CA PRO A 113 -4.27 13.81 6.24
C PRO A 113 -2.77 13.81 6.55
N ASP A 114 -2.31 13.37 7.72
CA ASP A 114 -0.88 13.41 8.11
C ASP A 114 -0.06 12.18 7.66
N THR A 115 -0.53 11.50 6.62
CA THR A 115 0.12 10.33 6.02
C THR A 115 0.62 10.66 4.60
N ASP A 116 1.85 10.33 4.24
CA ASP A 116 2.32 10.33 2.86
C ASP A 116 2.05 8.93 2.27
N LEU A 117 1.34 8.87 1.13
CA LEU A 117 1.04 7.62 0.43
C LEU A 117 2.06 7.39 -0.68
N PHE A 118 2.69 6.21 -0.68
CA PHE A 118 3.64 5.76 -1.68
C PHE A 118 3.02 4.59 -2.43
N PHE A 119 2.67 4.77 -3.70
CA PHE A 119 2.10 3.69 -4.48
C PHE A 119 3.19 2.74 -5.01
N ILE A 120 3.04 1.44 -4.75
CA ILE A 120 3.98 0.38 -5.11
C ILE A 120 3.31 -0.51 -6.15
N THR A 121 3.91 -0.60 -7.33
CA THR A 121 3.39 -1.45 -8.41
C THR A 121 4.51 -1.97 -9.31
N GLY A 122 4.24 -3.05 -10.04
CA GLY A 122 5.17 -3.59 -11.03
C GLY A 122 5.32 -2.69 -12.26
N ALA A 123 6.48 -2.74 -12.92
CA ALA A 123 6.77 -1.92 -14.10
C ALA A 123 5.75 -2.11 -15.24
N ASP A 124 5.19 -3.31 -15.40
CA ASP A 124 4.19 -3.60 -16.43
C ASP A 124 2.87 -2.87 -16.19
N ALA A 125 2.47 -2.71 -14.93
CA ALA A 125 1.28 -1.97 -14.55
C ALA A 125 1.48 -0.45 -14.77
N VAL A 126 2.69 0.07 -14.52
CA VAL A 126 3.04 1.48 -14.83
C VAL A 126 2.93 1.77 -16.32
N ARG A 127 3.28 0.83 -17.21
CA ARG A 127 3.13 1.03 -18.66
C ARG A 127 1.68 1.26 -19.09
N GLN A 128 0.72 0.83 -18.27
CA GLN A 128 -0.71 1.03 -18.49
C GLN A 128 -1.28 2.19 -17.68
N ILE A 129 -0.45 2.98 -16.98
CA ILE A 129 -0.94 4.01 -16.04
C ILE A 129 -1.83 5.06 -16.72
N LEU A 130 -1.60 5.36 -18.00
CA LEU A 130 -2.42 6.28 -18.78
C LEU A 130 -3.81 5.71 -19.13
N THR A 131 -4.03 4.42 -18.96
CA THR A 131 -5.34 3.77 -19.15
C THR A 131 -6.10 3.63 -17.84
N TRP A 132 -5.59 4.17 -16.73
CA TRP A 132 -6.22 4.06 -15.42
C TRP A 132 -7.30 5.13 -15.27
N HIS A 133 -8.40 4.76 -14.61
CA HIS A 133 -9.50 5.67 -14.37
C HIS A 133 -9.04 6.86 -13.52
N GLY A 134 -9.24 8.08 -14.03
CA GLY A 134 -8.81 9.31 -13.36
C GLY A 134 -7.31 9.62 -13.48
N ALA A 135 -6.61 9.10 -14.49
CA ALA A 135 -5.22 9.43 -14.80
C ALA A 135 -5.04 10.75 -15.62
N GLU A 136 -6.14 11.44 -15.93
CA GLU A 136 -6.17 12.77 -16.55
C GLU A 136 -5.72 13.89 -15.59
#